data_AF-A0A6M1RDY3-F1
#
_entry.id   AF-A0A6M1RDY3-F1
#
_cell.length_a   1.000
_cell.length_b   1.000
_cell.length_c   1.000
_cell.angle_alpha   90.00
_cell.angle_beta   90.00
_cell.angle_gamma   90.00
#
_symmetry.space_group_name_H-M   'P 1'
#
loop_
_entity.id
_entity.type
_entity.pdbx_description
1 polymer ?
#
loop_
_entity_poly.entity_id
_entity_poly.type
_entity_poly.pdbx_seq_one_letter_code
_entity_poly.pdbx_strand_id
1 'polypeptide(L)'
;MTKARAAQINVDATPYYHCISRCVRRSFLCGYDNEEGKNFEHRRAWIEERLLMLAQAFCIDVCAYAIMSNHYHVVLHINTNSANTLAPIDVAERWLTFHQGPVLIQRFVKGEVLSEAETERCLEIIDTWRERLCSISWFMRLLNQHIASEANREDQCTGHFWEGRFKSQALLDEKALAAAMAYVDLNPIRADMADSPESSDHTSVKARIEALHSDHTNAEGLLVFAGYPRKDMHDGIPFRLIDYLELVDWTGRQVRDDKRGQISSTLPPLLERLGIEPALWLKTASNIEVGTMVGSETSIKAALPLLQRQRASGLRLPDS
;
A
#
# COMPACT_ATOMS: atom_id res chain seq x y z
N MET A 1 -27.78 7.35 -11.96
CA MET A 1 -28.42 7.85 -10.73
C MET A 1 -27.37 7.85 -9.62
N THR A 2 -27.13 8.97 -8.94
CA THR A 2 -26.15 9.10 -7.85
C THR A 2 -26.67 8.37 -6.61
N LYS A 3 -26.04 7.26 -6.20
CA LYS A 3 -26.36 6.55 -4.94
C LYS A 3 -25.69 7.24 -3.75
N ALA A 4 -26.33 7.21 -2.58
CA ALA A 4 -25.74 7.70 -1.33
C ALA A 4 -24.50 6.87 -0.93
N ARG A 5 -23.47 7.49 -0.33
CA ARG A 5 -22.20 6.83 0.04
C ARG A 5 -22.37 5.64 0.98
N ALA A 6 -23.30 5.73 1.93
CA ALA A 6 -23.65 4.62 2.82
C ALA A 6 -24.15 3.38 2.05
N ALA A 7 -24.60 3.54 0.81
CA ALA A 7 -25.02 2.45 -0.08
C ALA A 7 -23.94 2.05 -1.11
N GLN A 8 -22.77 2.70 -1.11
CA GLN A 8 -21.65 2.40 -2.01
C GLN A 8 -20.54 1.60 -1.35
N ILE A 9 -20.38 1.73 -0.02
CA ILE A 9 -19.40 1.01 0.78
C ILE A 9 -20.19 0.20 1.81
N ASN A 10 -20.13 -1.12 1.68
CA ASN A 10 -20.78 -2.08 2.55
C ASN A 10 -19.78 -3.21 2.83
N VAL A 11 -19.36 -3.32 4.09
CA VAL A 11 -18.34 -4.28 4.51
C VAL A 11 -18.83 -5.73 4.47
N ASP A 12 -20.14 -5.95 4.62
CA ASP A 12 -20.75 -7.28 4.51
C ASP A 12 -20.68 -7.83 3.08
N ALA A 13 -20.69 -6.94 2.08
CA ALA A 13 -20.55 -7.31 0.67
C ALA A 13 -19.08 -7.56 0.30
N THR A 14 -18.16 -6.70 0.76
CA THR A 14 -16.72 -6.89 0.63
C THR A 14 -15.97 -5.88 1.52
N PRO A 15 -14.82 -6.26 2.11
CA PRO A 15 -13.94 -5.31 2.78
C PRO A 15 -13.01 -4.57 1.81
N TYR A 16 -12.94 -4.94 0.52
CA TYR A 16 -11.97 -4.39 -0.44
C TYR A 16 -12.56 -3.36 -1.40
N TYR A 17 -11.86 -2.24 -1.57
CA TYR A 17 -12.30 -1.14 -2.43
C TYR A 17 -11.16 -0.49 -3.21
N HIS A 18 -11.37 -0.28 -4.51
CA HIS A 18 -10.53 0.59 -5.33
C HIS A 18 -11.06 2.03 -5.29
N CYS A 19 -10.23 2.96 -4.83
CA CYS A 19 -10.55 4.37 -4.69
C CYS A 19 -9.66 5.25 -5.58
N ILE A 20 -10.24 6.35 -6.08
CA ILE A 20 -9.59 7.26 -7.02
C ILE A 20 -10.01 8.70 -6.72
N SER A 21 -9.05 9.62 -6.62
CA SER A 21 -9.29 11.07 -6.58
C SER A 21 -8.49 11.77 -7.66
N ARG A 22 -9.11 12.73 -8.36
CA ARG A 22 -8.52 13.48 -9.48
C ARG A 22 -8.65 14.98 -9.27
N CYS A 23 -7.58 15.72 -9.52
CA CYS A 23 -7.52 17.17 -9.35
C CYS A 23 -8.33 17.89 -10.43
N VAL A 24 -8.87 19.07 -10.12
CA VAL A 24 -9.66 19.88 -11.05
C VAL A 24 -8.86 20.21 -12.31
N ARG A 25 -9.50 20.12 -13.48
CA ARG A 25 -8.92 20.55 -14.77
C ARG A 25 -7.54 19.89 -15.00
N ARG A 26 -6.70 20.45 -15.86
CA ARG A 26 -5.31 19.98 -16.07
C ARG A 26 -4.37 20.34 -14.90
N SER A 27 -4.88 20.64 -13.70
CA SER A 27 -4.01 20.95 -12.57
C SER A 27 -3.14 19.73 -12.26
N PHE A 28 -1.84 20.00 -12.14
CA PHE A 28 -0.85 18.99 -11.79
C PHE A 28 -0.95 18.72 -10.28
N LEU A 29 -1.30 17.47 -9.96
CA LEU A 29 -1.09 16.93 -8.62
C LEU A 29 0.41 16.81 -8.36
N CYS A 30 1.14 16.29 -9.34
CA CYS A 30 2.57 16.05 -9.33
C CYS A 30 3.12 16.12 -10.76
N GLY A 31 4.44 16.21 -10.90
CA GLY A 31 5.12 16.22 -12.20
C GLY A 31 5.37 17.62 -12.74
N TYR A 32 5.90 17.65 -13.96
CA TYR A 32 6.32 18.89 -14.60
C TYR A 32 5.20 19.46 -15.48
N ASP A 33 4.81 20.69 -15.17
CA ASP A 33 3.91 21.49 -16.00
C ASP A 33 4.72 22.23 -17.07
N ASN A 34 4.66 21.73 -18.31
CA ASN A 34 5.33 22.35 -19.46
C ASN A 34 4.70 23.70 -19.86
N GLU A 35 3.44 23.96 -19.53
CA GLU A 35 2.76 25.20 -19.89
C GLU A 35 3.18 26.34 -18.95
N GLU A 36 3.28 26.07 -17.65
CA GLU A 36 3.70 27.07 -16.64
C GLU A 36 5.19 27.00 -16.27
N GLY A 37 5.92 25.99 -16.70
CA GLY A 37 7.33 25.76 -16.38
C GLY A 37 7.59 25.37 -14.91
N LYS A 38 6.57 24.85 -14.21
CA LYS A 38 6.63 24.51 -12.78
C LYS A 38 6.81 23.01 -12.57
N ASN A 39 7.59 22.65 -11.55
CA ASN A 39 7.78 21.26 -11.16
C ASN A 39 7.09 20.97 -9.82
N PHE A 40 6.17 20.01 -9.81
CA PHE A 40 5.43 19.56 -8.64
C PHE A 40 5.77 18.10 -8.26
N GLU A 41 6.84 17.52 -8.83
CA GLU A 41 7.19 16.12 -8.61
C GLU A 41 7.48 15.80 -7.14
N HIS A 42 8.02 16.75 -6.38
CA HIS A 42 8.24 16.63 -4.93
C HIS A 42 6.94 16.30 -4.16
N ARG A 43 5.77 16.58 -4.74
CA ARG A 43 4.48 16.30 -4.11
C ARG A 43 4.21 14.80 -3.94
N ARG A 44 4.76 13.93 -4.79
CA ARG A 44 4.53 12.48 -4.67
C ARG A 44 4.99 11.94 -3.33
N ALA A 45 6.18 12.34 -2.88
CA ALA A 45 6.79 11.85 -1.64
C ALA A 45 5.92 12.15 -0.41
N TRP A 46 5.48 13.40 -0.22
CA TRP A 46 4.67 13.73 0.95
C TRP A 46 3.21 13.22 0.82
N ILE A 47 2.69 13.01 -0.39
CA ILE A 47 1.38 12.34 -0.60
C ILE A 47 1.46 10.88 -0.16
N GLU A 48 2.54 10.19 -0.54
CA GLU A 48 2.81 8.81 -0.16
C GLU A 48 2.99 8.69 1.35
N GLU A 49 3.84 9.52 1.95
CA GLU A 49 4.04 9.56 3.41
C GLU A 49 2.71 9.77 4.14
N ARG A 50 1.89 10.72 3.67
CA ARG A 50 0.57 10.98 4.27
C ARG A 50 -0.36 9.78 4.15
N LEU A 51 -0.36 9.09 3.01
CA LEU A 51 -1.17 7.89 2.79
C LEU A 51 -0.79 6.77 3.76
N LEU A 52 0.52 6.49 3.89
CA LEU A 52 1.02 5.42 4.76
C LEU A 52 0.84 5.77 6.24
N MET A 53 1.00 7.04 6.63
CA MET A 53 0.71 7.51 7.99
C MET A 53 -0.77 7.32 8.35
N LEU A 54 -1.69 7.58 7.42
CA LEU A 54 -3.12 7.30 7.64
C LEU A 54 -3.39 5.81 7.79
N ALA A 55 -2.72 4.96 7.00
CA ALA A 55 -2.85 3.50 7.06
C ALA A 55 -2.41 2.92 8.41
N GLN A 56 -1.37 3.49 9.03
CA GLN A 56 -0.89 3.07 10.36
C GLN A 56 -1.88 3.40 11.48
N ALA A 57 -2.60 4.51 11.38
CA ALA A 57 -3.51 4.97 12.42
C ALA A 57 -4.94 4.44 12.25
N PHE A 58 -5.44 4.32 11.02
CA PHE A 58 -6.77 3.81 10.73
C PHE A 58 -6.81 2.27 10.82
N CYS A 59 -8.02 1.73 10.94
CA CYS A 59 -8.28 0.30 10.71
C CYS A 59 -8.60 0.06 9.23
N ILE A 60 -7.78 0.66 8.36
CA ILE A 60 -7.88 0.61 6.90
C ILE A 60 -6.48 0.30 6.38
N ASP A 61 -6.32 -0.88 5.79
CA ASP A 61 -5.03 -1.29 5.23
C ASP A 61 -4.92 -0.87 3.77
N VAL A 62 -3.70 -0.59 3.31
CA VAL A 62 -3.42 -0.27 1.90
C VAL A 62 -2.91 -1.53 1.20
N CYS A 63 -3.66 -2.06 0.24
CA CYS A 63 -3.25 -3.21 -0.55
C CYS A 63 -2.31 -2.80 -1.69
N ALA A 64 -2.68 -1.72 -2.39
CA ALA A 64 -1.91 -1.15 -3.50
C ALA A 64 -2.16 0.36 -3.65
N TYR A 65 -1.19 1.09 -4.20
CA TYR A 65 -1.34 2.49 -4.56
C TYR A 65 -0.45 2.88 -5.75
N ALA A 66 -0.86 3.95 -6.45
CA ALA A 66 -0.04 4.62 -7.45
C ALA A 66 -0.39 6.11 -7.47
N ILE A 67 0.60 6.97 -7.25
CA ILE A 67 0.44 8.42 -7.31
C ILE A 67 0.77 8.86 -8.74
N MET A 68 -0.21 9.41 -9.45
CA MET A 68 -0.08 9.86 -10.85
C MET A 68 0.04 11.39 -10.93
N SER A 69 0.26 11.94 -12.12
CA SER A 69 0.51 13.39 -12.26
C SER A 69 -0.72 14.27 -11.99
N ASN A 70 -1.95 13.76 -12.12
CA ASN A 70 -3.18 14.53 -11.86
C ASN A 70 -4.24 13.78 -11.04
N HIS A 71 -3.94 12.56 -10.60
CA HIS A 71 -4.81 11.74 -9.77
C HIS A 71 -3.97 10.74 -8.99
N TYR A 72 -4.57 10.03 -8.05
CA TYR A 72 -3.96 8.85 -7.46
C TYR A 72 -4.98 7.72 -7.40
N HIS A 73 -4.46 6.50 -7.37
CA HIS A 73 -5.24 5.29 -7.15
C HIS A 73 -4.80 4.62 -5.85
N VAL A 74 -5.76 4.08 -5.10
CA VAL A 74 -5.49 3.28 -3.92
C VAL A 74 -6.47 2.11 -3.82
N VAL A 75 -5.98 0.93 -3.47
CA VAL A 75 -6.78 -0.24 -3.13
C VAL A 75 -6.72 -0.39 -1.61
N LEU A 76 -7.88 -0.34 -0.97
CA LEU A 76 -8.02 -0.32 0.49
C LEU A 76 -8.74 -1.59 0.97
N HIS A 77 -8.40 -2.01 2.18
CA HIS A 77 -9.06 -3.08 2.92
C HIS A 77 -9.60 -2.55 4.24
N ILE A 78 -10.88 -2.82 4.55
CA ILE A 78 -11.50 -2.46 5.82
C ILE A 78 -11.21 -3.55 6.85
N ASN A 79 -10.38 -3.25 7.84
CA ASN A 79 -9.99 -4.20 8.87
C ASN A 79 -10.91 -4.10 10.10
N THR A 80 -12.09 -4.72 9.98
CA THR A 80 -13.09 -4.73 11.07
C THR A 80 -12.59 -5.48 12.30
N ASN A 81 -11.77 -6.52 12.12
CA ASN A 81 -11.17 -7.27 13.20
C ASN A 81 -10.25 -6.37 14.06
N SER A 82 -9.38 -5.60 13.41
CA SER A 82 -8.55 -4.57 14.08
C SER A 82 -9.43 -3.57 14.83
N ALA A 83 -10.46 -3.03 14.18
CA ALA A 83 -11.33 -2.05 14.84
C ALA A 83 -12.09 -2.61 16.04
N ASN A 84 -12.48 -3.89 16.03
CA ASN A 84 -13.19 -4.51 17.14
C ASN A 84 -12.28 -4.90 18.32
N THR A 85 -10.97 -5.04 18.08
CA THR A 85 -10.00 -5.49 19.09
C THR A 85 -9.28 -4.33 19.80
N LEU A 86 -9.32 -3.11 19.26
CA LEU A 86 -8.67 -1.94 19.87
C LEU A 86 -9.27 -1.59 21.23
N ALA A 87 -8.41 -1.30 22.22
CA ALA A 87 -8.88 -0.73 23.47
C ALA A 87 -9.38 0.72 23.24
N PRO A 88 -10.29 1.24 24.09
CA PRO A 88 -10.75 2.63 23.97
C PRO A 88 -9.62 3.66 23.97
N ILE A 89 -8.55 3.41 24.72
CA ILE A 89 -7.36 4.27 24.74
C ILE A 89 -6.66 4.31 23.38
N ASP A 90 -6.47 3.17 22.72
CA ASP A 90 -5.81 3.10 21.42
C ASP A 90 -6.63 3.83 20.34
N VAL A 91 -7.97 3.71 20.39
CA VAL A 91 -8.86 4.45 19.48
C VAL A 91 -8.72 5.95 19.68
N ALA A 92 -8.67 6.41 20.94
CA ALA A 92 -8.49 7.82 21.24
C ALA A 92 -7.14 8.33 20.73
N GLU A 93 -6.04 7.63 21.03
CA GLU A 93 -4.68 8.02 20.61
C GLU A 93 -4.55 8.08 19.09
N ARG A 94 -5.03 7.05 18.37
CA ARG A 94 -5.04 7.01 16.90
C ARG A 94 -5.83 8.15 16.28
N TRP A 95 -6.99 8.48 16.86
CA TRP A 95 -7.82 9.58 16.35
C TRP A 95 -7.15 10.94 16.56
N LEU A 96 -6.52 11.12 17.73
CA LEU A 96 -5.82 12.33 18.14
C LEU A 96 -4.55 12.60 17.32
N THR A 97 -3.98 11.60 16.64
CA THR A 97 -2.88 11.80 15.69
C THR A 97 -3.21 12.84 14.61
N PHE A 98 -4.48 12.96 14.22
CA PHE A 98 -4.91 13.88 13.14
C PHE A 98 -5.89 14.96 13.57
N HIS A 99 -6.36 14.93 14.82
CA HIS A 99 -7.41 15.82 15.30
C HIS A 99 -7.11 16.35 16.70
N GLN A 100 -7.58 17.56 16.97
CA GLN A 100 -7.64 18.06 18.34
C GLN A 100 -8.84 17.45 19.07
N GLY A 101 -8.59 16.84 20.23
CA GLY A 101 -9.63 16.21 21.04
C GLY A 101 -10.25 17.15 22.08
N PRO A 102 -11.50 16.90 22.51
CA PRO A 102 -12.10 17.59 23.65
C PRO A 102 -11.26 17.43 24.92
N VAL A 103 -11.31 18.42 25.82
CA VAL A 103 -10.61 18.38 27.12
C VAL A 103 -10.91 17.09 27.89
N LEU A 104 -12.17 16.64 27.86
CA LEU A 104 -12.61 15.40 28.48
C LEU A 104 -11.80 14.18 28.00
N ILE A 105 -11.56 14.05 26.68
CA ILE A 105 -10.76 12.97 26.12
C ILE A 105 -9.28 13.14 26.46
N GLN A 106 -8.77 14.37 26.50
CA GLN A 106 -7.37 14.62 26.90
C GLN A 106 -7.12 14.16 28.34
N ARG A 107 -8.09 14.38 29.24
CA ARG A 107 -8.04 13.87 30.63
C ARG A 107 -8.11 12.35 30.68
N PHE A 108 -8.97 11.73 29.86
CA PHE A 108 -9.06 10.29 29.70
C PHE A 108 -7.73 9.66 29.26
N VAL A 109 -7.10 10.20 28.20
CA VAL A 109 -5.82 9.70 27.68
C VAL A 109 -4.68 9.85 28.69
N LYS A 110 -4.73 10.89 29.53
CA LYS A 110 -3.77 11.10 30.63
C LYS A 110 -3.98 10.17 31.83
N GLY A 111 -5.03 9.35 31.83
CA GLY A 111 -5.36 8.47 32.95
C GLY A 111 -5.84 9.22 34.19
N GLU A 112 -6.41 10.43 34.03
CA GLU A 112 -7.03 11.15 35.14
C GLU A 112 -8.28 10.40 35.65
N VAL A 113 -8.57 10.56 36.95
CA VAL A 113 -9.80 10.00 37.54
C VAL A 113 -11.00 10.78 37.00
N LEU A 114 -11.85 10.08 36.24
CA LEU A 114 -13.10 10.60 35.72
C LEU A 114 -14.26 10.11 36.58
N SER A 115 -15.30 10.93 36.70
CA SER A 115 -16.59 10.48 37.22
C SER A 115 -17.23 9.43 36.28
N GLU A 116 -18.23 8.71 36.78
CA GLU A 116 -18.97 7.73 35.98
C GLU A 116 -19.58 8.35 34.73
N ALA A 117 -20.24 9.50 34.86
CA ALA A 117 -20.84 10.23 33.73
C ALA A 117 -19.79 10.75 32.73
N GLU A 118 -18.62 11.19 33.20
CA GLU A 118 -17.51 11.58 32.32
C GLU A 118 -16.95 10.39 31.56
N THR A 119 -16.84 9.23 32.22
CA THR A 119 -16.36 7.98 31.62
C THR A 119 -17.32 7.49 30.54
N GLU A 120 -18.62 7.45 30.84
CA GLU A 120 -19.66 7.08 29.86
C GLU A 120 -19.59 8.00 28.64
N ARG A 121 -19.50 9.32 28.87
CA ARG A 121 -19.40 10.29 27.77
C ARG A 121 -18.11 10.14 26.94
N CYS A 122 -16.98 9.79 27.57
CA CYS A 122 -15.75 9.46 26.84
C CYS A 122 -15.96 8.27 25.91
N LEU A 123 -16.55 7.19 26.42
CA LEU A 123 -16.74 5.96 25.66
C LEU A 123 -17.66 6.18 24.45
N GLU A 124 -18.76 6.94 24.60
CA GLU A 124 -19.62 7.30 23.46
C GLU A 124 -18.87 8.05 22.34
N ILE A 125 -17.99 8.98 22.72
CA ILE A 125 -17.18 9.73 21.77
C ILE A 125 -16.18 8.80 21.09
N ILE A 126 -15.53 7.93 21.86
CA ILE A 126 -14.52 6.98 21.38
C ILE A 126 -15.15 5.94 20.44
N ASP A 127 -16.34 5.43 20.73
CA ASP A 127 -17.04 4.49 19.86
C ASP A 127 -17.41 5.13 18.52
N THR A 128 -17.82 6.40 18.53
CA THR A 128 -17.98 7.17 17.30
C THR A 128 -16.67 7.28 16.52
N TRP A 129 -15.53 7.41 17.19
CA TRP A 129 -14.22 7.47 16.52
C TRP A 129 -13.78 6.11 15.99
N ARG A 130 -14.09 5.01 16.69
CA ARG A 130 -13.85 3.64 16.23
C ARG A 130 -14.52 3.38 14.87
N GLU A 131 -15.79 3.78 14.73
CA GLU A 131 -16.50 3.70 13.44
C GLU A 131 -15.82 4.52 12.35
N ARG A 132 -15.29 5.70 12.69
CA ARG A 132 -14.62 6.58 11.73
C ARG A 132 -13.24 6.06 11.33
N LEU A 133 -12.49 5.45 12.24
CA LEU A 133 -11.20 4.80 11.96
C LEU A 133 -11.37 3.59 11.03
N CYS A 134 -12.56 3.00 10.96
CA CYS A 134 -12.90 1.94 10.01
C CYS A 134 -13.56 2.45 8.71
N SER A 135 -13.64 3.78 8.51
CA SER A 135 -14.37 4.36 7.39
C SER A 135 -13.45 4.84 6.28
N ILE A 136 -13.52 4.21 5.10
CA ILE A 136 -12.88 4.68 3.86
C ILE A 136 -13.24 6.13 3.56
N SER A 137 -14.47 6.56 3.85
CA SER A 137 -14.88 7.95 3.60
C SER A 137 -14.12 8.94 4.47
N TRP A 138 -13.82 8.59 5.72
CA TRP A 138 -13.00 9.42 6.61
C TRP A 138 -11.53 9.37 6.22
N PHE A 139 -11.02 8.18 5.92
CA PHE A 139 -9.65 7.99 5.40
C PHE A 139 -9.38 8.88 4.19
N MET A 140 -10.21 8.74 3.14
CA MET A 140 -10.09 9.50 1.89
C MET A 140 -10.30 11.00 2.12
N ARG A 141 -11.13 11.39 3.09
CA ARG A 141 -11.34 12.81 3.42
C ARG A 141 -10.09 13.43 4.02
N LEU A 142 -9.44 12.76 4.98
CA LEU A 142 -8.22 13.28 5.61
C LEU A 142 -7.06 13.34 4.63
N LEU A 143 -6.92 12.33 3.75
CA LEU A 143 -5.92 12.35 2.69
C LEU A 143 -6.17 13.53 1.74
N ASN A 144 -7.36 13.60 1.14
CA ASN A 144 -7.69 14.63 0.16
C ASN A 144 -7.66 16.05 0.73
N GLN A 145 -8.08 16.23 1.99
CA GLN A 145 -8.02 17.53 2.65
C GLN A 145 -6.57 17.99 2.84
N HIS A 146 -5.69 17.09 3.31
CA HIS A 146 -4.28 17.40 3.49
C HIS A 146 -3.65 17.82 2.16
N ILE A 147 -3.78 16.97 1.12
CA ILE A 147 -3.23 17.25 -0.21
C ILE A 147 -3.73 18.59 -0.76
N ALA A 148 -5.05 18.84 -0.70
CA ALA A 148 -5.61 20.09 -1.20
C ALA A 148 -5.11 21.31 -0.42
N SER A 149 -4.93 21.18 0.90
CA SER A 149 -4.46 22.29 1.74
C SER A 149 -2.99 22.60 1.49
N GLU A 150 -2.14 21.58 1.37
CA GLU A 150 -0.71 21.72 1.06
C GLU A 150 -0.51 22.31 -0.34
N ALA A 151 -1.17 21.74 -1.35
CA ALA A 151 -1.06 22.20 -2.72
C ALA A 151 -1.57 23.63 -2.89
N ASN A 152 -2.76 23.97 -2.36
CA ASN A 152 -3.29 25.33 -2.44
C ASN A 152 -2.38 26.35 -1.72
N ARG A 153 -1.77 25.96 -0.60
CA ARG A 153 -0.83 26.82 0.14
C ARG A 153 0.45 27.06 -0.66
N GLU A 154 1.01 26.02 -1.26
CA GLU A 154 2.19 26.09 -2.14
C GLU A 154 1.90 26.95 -3.38
N ASP A 155 0.73 26.75 -4.00
CA ASP A 155 0.28 27.47 -5.19
C ASP A 155 -0.24 28.88 -4.89
N GLN A 156 -0.25 29.28 -3.61
CA GLN A 156 -0.78 30.57 -3.13
C GLN A 156 -2.20 30.88 -3.63
N CYS A 157 -3.04 29.84 -3.76
CA CYS A 157 -4.39 29.96 -4.28
C CYS A 157 -5.44 29.48 -3.27
N THR A 158 -6.70 29.80 -3.57
CA THR A 158 -7.85 29.34 -2.79
C THR A 158 -8.89 28.76 -3.74
N GLY A 159 -9.67 27.78 -3.26
CA GLY A 159 -10.75 27.18 -4.03
C GLY A 159 -10.68 25.66 -4.09
N HIS A 160 -11.47 25.10 -5.01
CA HIS A 160 -11.60 23.66 -5.19
C HIS A 160 -10.37 23.06 -5.87
N PHE A 161 -9.73 22.10 -5.20
CA PHE A 161 -8.59 21.35 -5.72
C PHE A 161 -8.98 20.04 -6.43
N TRP A 162 -10.03 19.36 -5.96
CA TRP A 162 -10.50 18.08 -6.51
C TRP A 162 -11.68 18.26 -7.46
N GLU A 163 -11.74 17.53 -8.60
CA GLU A 163 -12.86 17.57 -9.56
C GLU A 163 -14.21 17.27 -8.92
N GLY A 164 -14.19 16.50 -7.84
CA GLY A 164 -15.35 16.19 -7.05
C GLY A 164 -15.02 15.20 -5.96
N ARG A 165 -16.01 14.37 -5.63
CA ARG A 165 -15.84 13.30 -4.66
C ARG A 165 -14.95 12.21 -5.25
N PHE A 166 -14.17 11.53 -4.39
CA PHE A 166 -13.47 10.32 -4.78
C PHE A 166 -14.46 9.28 -5.33
N LYS A 167 -14.01 8.49 -6.31
CA LYS A 167 -14.71 7.32 -6.83
C LYS A 167 -14.32 6.10 -6.01
N SER A 168 -15.26 5.19 -5.77
CA SER A 168 -15.01 3.90 -5.12
C SER A 168 -15.65 2.77 -5.91
N GLN A 169 -14.94 1.65 -6.04
CA GLN A 169 -15.41 0.41 -6.64
C GLN A 169 -15.22 -0.73 -5.65
N ALA A 170 -16.30 -1.46 -5.34
CA ALA A 170 -16.26 -2.64 -4.48
C ALA A 170 -15.60 -3.81 -5.23
N LEU A 171 -14.61 -4.45 -4.61
CA LEU A 171 -13.88 -5.59 -5.18
C LEU A 171 -14.44 -6.87 -4.55
N LEU A 172 -15.32 -7.56 -5.27
CA LEU A 172 -16.20 -8.59 -4.68
C LEU A 172 -15.53 -9.94 -4.47
N ASP A 173 -14.39 -10.18 -5.10
CA ASP A 173 -13.64 -11.43 -4.99
C ASP A 173 -12.12 -11.21 -5.16
N GLU A 174 -11.35 -12.27 -4.92
CA GLU A 174 -9.88 -12.25 -5.01
C GLU A 174 -9.37 -11.90 -6.41
N LYS A 175 -10.12 -12.28 -7.46
CA LYS A 175 -9.77 -11.98 -8.85
C LYS A 175 -9.92 -10.49 -9.13
N ALA A 176 -11.01 -9.88 -8.66
CA ALA A 176 -11.24 -8.45 -8.74
C ALA A 176 -10.18 -7.68 -7.94
N LEU A 177 -9.80 -8.19 -6.76
CA LEU A 177 -8.72 -7.63 -5.96
C LEU A 177 -7.38 -7.64 -6.70
N ALA A 178 -6.94 -8.81 -7.18
CA ALA A 178 -5.69 -8.96 -7.91
C ALA A 178 -5.67 -8.10 -9.19
N ALA A 179 -6.78 -8.08 -9.95
CA ALA A 179 -6.90 -7.26 -11.15
C ALA A 179 -6.84 -5.75 -10.85
N ALA A 180 -7.50 -5.30 -9.76
CA ALA A 180 -7.45 -3.90 -9.36
C ALA A 180 -6.05 -3.49 -8.88
N MET A 181 -5.40 -4.31 -8.05
CA MET A 181 -4.03 -4.05 -7.61
C MET A 181 -3.05 -3.99 -8.79
N ALA A 182 -3.09 -4.99 -9.69
CA ALA A 182 -2.24 -4.99 -10.88
C ALA A 182 -2.55 -3.82 -11.81
N TYR A 183 -3.83 -3.43 -11.94
CA TYR A 183 -4.20 -2.22 -12.65
C TYR A 183 -3.55 -0.97 -12.05
N VAL A 184 -3.58 -0.85 -10.72
CA VAL A 184 -3.02 0.29 -9.99
C VAL A 184 -1.52 0.38 -10.18
N ASP A 185 -0.80 -0.71 -9.91
CA ASP A 185 0.67 -0.77 -10.01
C ASP A 185 1.18 -0.57 -11.45
N LEU A 186 0.40 -0.96 -12.46
CA LEU A 186 0.76 -0.75 -13.87
C LEU A 186 0.40 0.63 -14.42
N ASN A 187 -0.27 1.51 -13.65
CA ASN A 187 -0.71 2.81 -14.20
C ASN A 187 0.45 3.71 -14.62
N PRO A 188 1.55 3.87 -13.85
CA PRO A 188 2.70 4.66 -14.31
C PRO A 188 3.28 4.16 -15.63
N ILE A 189 3.41 2.84 -15.78
CA ILE A 189 3.92 2.22 -17.01
C ILE A 189 2.98 2.48 -18.18
N ARG A 190 1.68 2.27 -18.00
CA ARG A 190 0.66 2.54 -19.03
C ARG A 190 0.58 4.01 -19.44
N ALA A 191 0.91 4.89 -18.49
CA ALA A 191 0.97 6.32 -18.70
C ALA A 191 2.30 6.79 -19.30
N ASP A 192 3.26 5.89 -19.56
CA ASP A 192 4.60 6.23 -20.07
C ASP A 192 5.40 7.11 -19.08
N MET A 193 5.20 6.87 -17.78
CA MET A 193 5.93 7.53 -16.69
C MET A 193 7.08 6.66 -16.15
N ALA A 194 7.07 5.36 -16.45
CA ALA A 194 8.08 4.39 -16.03
C ALA A 194 8.13 3.23 -17.02
N ASP A 195 9.29 2.60 -17.18
CA ASP A 195 9.47 1.50 -18.15
C ASP A 195 9.13 0.12 -17.56
N SER A 196 9.25 -0.02 -16.24
CA SER A 196 9.06 -1.27 -15.52
C SER A 196 8.60 -1.06 -14.06
N PRO A 197 8.05 -2.10 -13.39
CA PRO A 197 7.62 -2.01 -11.98
C PRO A 197 8.72 -1.58 -10.99
N GLU A 198 9.97 -1.95 -11.25
CA GLU A 198 11.13 -1.59 -10.44
C GLU A 198 11.54 -0.12 -10.59
N SER A 199 11.08 0.53 -11.66
CA SER A 199 11.35 1.94 -11.98
C SER A 199 10.15 2.86 -11.75
N SER A 200 9.00 2.30 -11.36
CA SER A 200 7.78 3.07 -11.11
C SER A 200 7.73 3.59 -9.68
N ASP A 201 8.46 4.68 -9.43
CA ASP A 201 8.51 5.33 -8.11
C ASP A 201 7.11 5.71 -7.60
N HIS A 202 6.97 5.75 -6.27
CA HIS A 202 5.72 6.07 -5.57
C HIS A 202 4.54 5.14 -5.94
N THR A 203 4.85 3.85 -6.07
CA THR A 203 3.86 2.77 -6.23
C THR A 203 4.08 1.67 -5.20
N SER A 204 3.01 0.93 -4.92
CA SER A 204 3.11 -0.22 -4.02
C SER A 204 3.97 -1.35 -4.56
N VAL A 205 3.97 -1.61 -5.87
CA VAL A 205 4.83 -2.66 -6.45
C VAL A 205 6.31 -2.34 -6.27
N LYS A 206 6.69 -1.07 -6.47
CA LYS A 206 8.06 -0.59 -6.23
C LYS A 206 8.46 -0.75 -4.77
N ALA A 207 7.62 -0.30 -3.84
CA ALA A 207 7.87 -0.45 -2.40
C ALA A 207 8.03 -1.93 -2.00
N ARG A 208 7.22 -2.83 -2.56
CA ARG A 208 7.30 -4.27 -2.30
C ARG A 208 8.57 -4.90 -2.88
N ILE A 209 9.00 -4.45 -4.07
CA ILE A 209 10.25 -4.89 -4.69
C ILE A 209 11.46 -4.42 -3.87
N GLU A 210 11.45 -3.19 -3.35
CA GLU A 210 12.52 -2.67 -2.49
C GLU A 210 12.59 -3.40 -1.15
N ALA A 211 11.43 -3.73 -0.57
CA ALA A 211 11.37 -4.58 0.61
C ALA A 211 11.98 -5.97 0.35
N LEU A 212 11.68 -6.58 -0.81
CA LEU A 212 12.28 -7.86 -1.20
C LEU A 212 13.81 -7.78 -1.33
N HIS A 213 14.35 -6.74 -1.97
CA HIS A 213 15.80 -6.54 -2.07
C HIS A 213 16.48 -6.27 -0.72
N SER A 214 15.73 -5.79 0.27
CA SER A 214 16.24 -5.51 1.61
C SER A 214 15.98 -6.66 2.59
N ASP A 215 15.66 -7.86 2.10
CA ASP A 215 15.29 -9.05 2.89
C ASP A 215 14.13 -8.81 3.88
N HIS A 216 13.28 -7.83 3.61
CA HIS A 216 12.07 -7.56 4.39
C HIS A 216 10.90 -8.41 3.88
N THR A 217 10.15 -8.98 4.82
CA THR A 217 8.98 -9.82 4.49
C THR A 217 7.80 -9.02 3.94
N ASN A 218 7.78 -7.69 4.14
CA ASN A 218 6.74 -6.81 3.66
C ASN A 218 7.24 -5.36 3.56
N ALA A 219 6.60 -4.58 2.69
CA ALA A 219 6.80 -3.13 2.63
C ALA A 219 6.04 -2.43 3.77
N GLU A 220 6.67 -1.45 4.40
CA GLU A 220 6.09 -0.71 5.51
C GLU A 220 4.78 0.00 5.11
N GLY A 221 3.77 -0.05 5.97
CA GLY A 221 2.47 0.59 5.74
C GLY A 221 1.57 -0.10 4.70
N LEU A 222 2.03 -1.19 4.06
CA LEU A 222 1.23 -2.00 3.14
C LEU A 222 0.69 -3.27 3.80
N LEU A 223 -0.51 -3.70 3.38
CA LEU A 223 -1.06 -5.00 3.79
C LEU A 223 -0.17 -6.13 3.28
N VAL A 224 0.15 -7.06 4.17
CA VAL A 224 0.98 -8.25 3.89
C VAL A 224 0.26 -9.20 2.92
N PHE A 225 1.02 -9.95 2.13
CA PHE A 225 0.49 -11.10 1.40
C PHE A 225 0.43 -12.31 2.32
N ALA A 226 -0.78 -12.81 2.59
CA ALA A 226 -0.99 -13.97 3.47
C ALA A 226 -0.83 -15.31 2.72
N GLY A 227 -0.79 -15.29 1.39
CA GLY A 227 -0.79 -16.50 0.57
C GLY A 227 -2.20 -17.03 0.32
N TYR A 228 -2.29 -18.25 -0.20
CA TYR A 228 -3.58 -18.87 -0.52
C TYR A 228 -4.41 -19.17 0.73
N PRO A 229 -5.75 -19.01 0.67
CA PRO A 229 -6.66 -19.29 1.78
C PRO A 229 -6.43 -20.66 2.44
N ARG A 230 -6.27 -20.65 3.76
CA ARG A 230 -6.10 -21.85 4.62
C ARG A 230 -6.85 -21.64 5.94
N LYS A 231 -7.11 -22.73 6.66
CA LYS A 231 -7.94 -22.75 7.87
C LYS A 231 -7.45 -21.80 8.98
N ASP A 232 -6.13 -21.57 9.06
CA ASP A 232 -5.48 -20.73 10.07
C ASP A 232 -4.66 -19.60 9.41
N MET A 233 -5.25 -18.90 8.44
CA MET A 233 -4.58 -17.81 7.73
C MET A 233 -4.63 -16.50 8.52
N HIS A 234 -3.50 -15.81 8.63
CA HIS A 234 -3.45 -14.45 9.18
C HIS A 234 -4.13 -13.44 8.24
N ASP A 235 -4.64 -12.34 8.81
CA ASP A 235 -5.23 -11.24 8.03
C ASP A 235 -4.21 -10.72 6.99
N GLY A 236 -4.60 -10.67 5.72
CA GLY A 236 -3.74 -10.23 4.63
C GLY A 236 -4.34 -10.44 3.23
N ILE A 237 -3.55 -10.13 2.21
CA ILE A 237 -3.93 -10.29 0.81
C ILE A 237 -3.91 -11.79 0.46
N PRO A 238 -5.01 -12.37 -0.06
CA PRO A 238 -5.24 -13.82 -0.15
C PRO A 238 -4.55 -14.49 -1.36
N PHE A 239 -3.32 -14.09 -1.66
CA PHE A 239 -2.47 -14.73 -2.66
C PHE A 239 -1.00 -14.49 -2.31
N ARG A 240 -0.07 -15.16 -3.02
CA ARG A 240 1.37 -14.99 -2.76
C ARG A 240 1.90 -13.76 -3.49
N LEU A 241 2.85 -13.05 -2.89
CA LEU A 241 3.53 -11.92 -3.51
C LEU A 241 4.20 -12.33 -4.84
N ILE A 242 4.85 -13.49 -4.89
CA ILE A 242 5.52 -13.97 -6.11
C ILE A 242 4.53 -14.17 -7.26
N ASP A 243 3.40 -14.85 -7.01
CA ASP A 243 2.36 -15.05 -8.03
C ASP A 243 1.75 -13.71 -8.49
N TYR A 244 1.65 -12.74 -7.56
CA TYR A 244 1.19 -11.40 -7.89
C TYR A 244 2.19 -10.65 -8.78
N LEU A 245 3.49 -10.71 -8.49
CA LEU A 245 4.52 -10.10 -9.32
C LEU A 245 4.54 -10.71 -10.73
N GLU A 246 4.39 -12.02 -10.85
CA GLU A 246 4.23 -12.68 -12.16
C GLU A 246 2.98 -12.19 -12.90
N LEU A 247 1.85 -12.04 -12.20
CA LEU A 247 0.63 -11.47 -12.79
C LEU A 247 0.84 -10.04 -13.27
N VAL A 248 1.53 -9.20 -12.50
CA VAL A 248 1.86 -7.82 -12.86
C VAL A 248 2.75 -7.78 -14.11
N ASP A 249 3.82 -8.57 -14.15
CA ASP A 249 4.74 -8.65 -15.30
C ASP A 249 4.01 -9.15 -16.56
N TRP A 250 3.27 -10.26 -16.44
CA TRP A 250 2.49 -10.81 -17.55
C TRP A 250 1.46 -9.81 -18.08
N THR A 251 0.74 -9.12 -17.18
CA THR A 251 -0.28 -8.12 -17.54
C THR A 251 0.35 -6.86 -18.14
N GLY A 252 1.51 -6.43 -17.63
CA GLY A 252 2.20 -5.23 -18.09
C GLY A 252 2.83 -5.38 -19.48
N ARG A 253 3.13 -6.62 -19.90
CA ARG A 253 3.61 -6.96 -21.25
C ARG A 253 2.52 -7.01 -22.31
N GLN A 254 1.25 -7.10 -21.91
CA GLN A 254 0.15 -7.19 -22.88
C GLN A 254 -0.04 -5.86 -23.60
N VAL A 255 0.06 -5.90 -24.94
CA VAL A 255 -0.13 -4.72 -25.80
C VAL A 255 -1.57 -4.22 -25.66
N ARG A 256 -1.69 -2.91 -25.46
CA ARG A 256 -2.98 -2.21 -25.40
C ARG A 256 -2.97 -1.00 -26.32
N ASP A 257 -3.75 -1.06 -27.39
CA ASP A 257 -3.87 0.02 -28.37
C ASP A 257 -4.33 1.36 -27.75
N ASP A 258 -4.98 1.31 -26.58
CA ASP A 258 -5.50 2.49 -25.87
C ASP A 258 -4.51 3.12 -24.86
N LYS A 259 -3.27 2.61 -24.75
CA LYS A 259 -2.26 3.06 -23.77
C LYS A 259 -0.97 3.51 -24.44
N ARG A 260 -0.22 4.35 -23.73
CA ARG A 260 1.02 4.97 -24.26
C ARG A 260 2.25 4.12 -24.00
N GLY A 261 2.31 3.46 -22.84
CA GLY A 261 3.44 2.61 -22.45
C GLY A 261 3.01 1.18 -22.13
N GLN A 262 4.01 0.29 -22.14
CA GLN A 262 3.92 -1.12 -21.82
C GLN A 262 5.29 -1.64 -21.38
N ILE A 263 5.34 -2.76 -20.66
CA ILE A 263 6.61 -3.42 -20.35
C ILE A 263 7.16 -4.02 -21.64
N SER A 264 8.41 -3.70 -21.99
CA SER A 264 9.05 -4.23 -23.20
C SER A 264 9.10 -5.75 -23.19
N SER A 265 8.73 -6.39 -24.30
CA SER A 265 8.85 -7.83 -24.49
C SER A 265 10.31 -8.32 -24.49
N THR A 266 11.28 -7.41 -24.65
CA THR A 266 12.71 -7.73 -24.62
C THR A 266 13.28 -7.79 -23.20
N LEU A 267 12.57 -7.28 -22.19
CA LEU A 267 13.00 -7.39 -20.80
C LEU A 267 12.86 -8.84 -20.32
N PRO A 268 13.83 -9.40 -19.57
CA PRO A 268 13.63 -10.67 -18.86
C PRO A 268 12.40 -10.63 -17.95
N PRO A 269 11.78 -11.79 -17.63
CA PRO A 269 10.69 -11.88 -16.65
C PRO A 269 11.03 -11.16 -15.33
N LEU A 270 10.03 -10.52 -14.72
CA LEU A 270 10.23 -9.73 -13.48
C LEU A 270 10.98 -10.52 -12.40
N LEU A 271 10.60 -11.77 -12.13
CA LEU A 271 11.28 -12.58 -11.12
C LEU A 271 12.77 -12.80 -11.43
N GLU A 272 13.15 -13.00 -12.69
CA GLU A 272 14.56 -13.11 -13.10
C GLU A 272 15.31 -11.79 -12.88
N ARG A 273 14.66 -10.64 -13.16
CA ARG A 273 15.23 -9.31 -12.91
C ARG A 273 15.41 -9.02 -11.42
N LEU A 274 14.63 -9.67 -10.55
CA LEU A 274 14.74 -9.62 -9.09
C LEU A 274 15.69 -10.68 -8.52
N GLY A 275 16.44 -11.42 -9.36
CA GLY A 275 17.34 -12.49 -8.90
C GLY A 275 16.62 -13.77 -8.42
N ILE A 276 15.30 -13.84 -8.58
CA ILE A 276 14.46 -15.01 -8.24
C ILE A 276 14.35 -15.87 -9.49
N GLU A 277 15.38 -16.67 -9.76
CA GLU A 277 15.40 -17.55 -10.93
C GLU A 277 14.72 -18.91 -10.61
N PRO A 278 13.53 -19.22 -11.16
CA PRO A 278 12.80 -20.45 -10.81
C PRO A 278 13.58 -21.72 -11.16
N ALA A 279 14.40 -21.68 -12.22
CA ALA A 279 15.27 -22.79 -12.61
C ALA A 279 16.40 -23.04 -11.58
N LEU A 280 16.97 -21.98 -11.01
CA LEU A 280 17.99 -22.08 -9.98
C LEU A 280 17.39 -22.52 -8.63
N TRP A 281 16.17 -22.06 -8.32
CA TRP A 281 15.41 -22.55 -7.18
C TRP A 281 15.10 -24.05 -7.29
N LEU A 282 14.57 -24.50 -8.44
CA LEU A 282 14.32 -25.91 -8.71
C LEU A 282 15.60 -26.74 -8.66
N LYS A 283 16.69 -26.26 -9.27
CA LYS A 283 17.99 -26.92 -9.19
C LYS A 283 18.50 -27.02 -7.75
N THR A 284 18.34 -25.97 -6.94
CA THR A 284 18.75 -25.97 -5.53
C THR A 284 17.89 -26.92 -4.72
N ALA A 285 16.56 -26.85 -4.86
CA ALA A 285 15.63 -27.73 -4.14
C ALA A 285 15.83 -29.21 -4.51
N SER A 286 16.03 -29.52 -5.79
CA SER A 286 16.29 -30.89 -6.27
C SER A 286 17.67 -31.43 -5.91
N ASN A 287 18.62 -30.56 -5.56
CA ASN A 287 19.97 -30.95 -5.17
C ASN A 287 20.26 -30.58 -3.71
N ILE A 288 19.25 -30.26 -2.88
CA ILE A 288 19.46 -29.67 -1.54
C ILE A 288 20.27 -30.58 -0.61
N GLU A 289 20.24 -31.89 -0.86
CA GLU A 289 21.02 -32.91 -0.16
C GLU A 289 22.50 -32.93 -0.57
N VAL A 290 22.89 -32.20 -1.62
CA VAL A 290 24.26 -32.14 -2.13
C VAL A 290 25.08 -31.15 -1.30
N GLY A 291 25.96 -31.71 -0.48
CA GLY A 291 26.92 -30.97 0.35
C GLY A 291 26.41 -30.72 1.75
N THR A 292 26.90 -29.67 2.38
CA THR A 292 26.76 -29.45 3.84
C THR A 292 26.29 -28.05 4.20
N MET A 293 26.21 -27.15 3.23
CA MET A 293 25.80 -25.76 3.41
C MET A 293 24.99 -25.33 2.19
N VAL A 294 23.86 -24.66 2.43
CA VAL A 294 23.02 -24.03 1.41
C VAL A 294 22.77 -22.60 1.85
N GLY A 295 22.99 -21.64 0.96
CA GLY A 295 22.81 -20.22 1.26
C GLY A 295 23.42 -19.34 0.18
N SER A 296 23.18 -18.02 0.27
CA SER A 296 23.85 -17.03 -0.57
C SER A 296 25.37 -17.05 -0.36
N GLU A 297 26.17 -16.55 -1.30
CA GLU A 297 27.64 -16.55 -1.15
C GLU A 297 28.07 -15.69 0.05
N THR A 298 27.38 -14.57 0.27
CA THR A 298 27.49 -13.73 1.47
C THR A 298 27.22 -14.51 2.76
N SER A 299 26.09 -15.21 2.84
CA SER A 299 25.70 -16.00 4.03
C SER A 299 26.64 -17.17 4.29
N ILE A 300 27.06 -17.87 3.24
CA ILE A 300 28.03 -18.97 3.34
C ILE A 300 29.36 -18.45 3.86
N LYS A 301 29.89 -17.33 3.32
CA LYS A 301 31.13 -16.72 3.81
C LYS A 301 31.03 -16.30 5.28
N ALA A 302 29.90 -15.73 5.70
CA ALA A 302 29.67 -15.35 7.09
C ALA A 302 29.56 -16.57 8.04
N ALA A 303 29.00 -17.68 7.56
CA ALA A 303 28.81 -18.90 8.35
C ALA A 303 30.08 -19.76 8.46
N LEU A 304 31.03 -19.68 7.52
CA LEU A 304 32.23 -20.50 7.50
C LEU A 304 33.05 -20.47 8.81
N PRO A 305 33.35 -19.30 9.41
CA PRO A 305 34.04 -19.22 10.69
C PRO A 305 33.23 -19.82 11.84
N LEU A 306 31.91 -19.61 11.88
CA LEU A 306 31.01 -20.11 12.92
C LEU A 306 30.89 -21.64 12.88
N LEU A 307 30.94 -22.22 11.68
CA LEU A 307 30.90 -23.66 11.45
C LEU A 307 32.29 -24.32 11.49
N GLN A 308 33.34 -23.57 11.87
CA GLN A 308 34.74 -24.02 11.94
C GLN A 308 35.24 -24.64 10.62
N ARG A 309 34.86 -24.06 9.48
CA ARG A 309 35.20 -24.55 8.14
C ARG A 309 35.98 -23.51 7.35
N GLN A 310 37.01 -23.97 6.64
CA GLN A 310 37.81 -23.12 5.75
C GLN A 310 37.26 -23.05 4.32
N ARG A 311 36.39 -23.99 3.92
CA ARG A 311 35.84 -24.08 2.57
C ARG A 311 34.36 -24.41 2.60
N ALA A 312 33.60 -23.77 1.71
CA ALA A 312 32.22 -24.09 1.46
C ALA A 312 32.11 -25.39 0.65
N SER A 313 31.28 -26.32 1.09
CA SER A 313 30.88 -27.52 0.35
C SER A 313 29.35 -27.61 0.40
N GLY A 314 28.70 -27.41 -0.75
CA GLY A 314 27.25 -27.40 -0.90
C GLY A 314 26.77 -26.38 -1.92
N LEU A 315 25.46 -26.17 -1.98
CA LEU A 315 24.83 -25.33 -2.99
C LEU A 315 24.93 -23.85 -2.64
N ARG A 316 25.36 -23.05 -3.62
CA ARG A 316 25.34 -21.59 -3.53
C ARG A 316 24.09 -21.07 -4.21
N LEU A 317 23.31 -20.31 -3.46
CA LEU A 317 22.27 -19.45 -4.01
C LEU A 317 22.93 -18.18 -4.55
N PRO A 318 22.37 -17.54 -5.58
CA PRO A 318 22.87 -16.25 -6.03
C PRO A 318 22.73 -15.24 -4.89
N ASP A 319 23.67 -14.31 -4.79
CA ASP A 319 23.46 -13.12 -3.95
C ASP A 319 22.38 -12.26 -4.63
N SER A 320 21.40 -11.79 -3.84
CA SER A 320 20.41 -10.79 -4.24
C SER A 320 21.06 -9.44 -4.54
#